data_AF-A0A9J7L591-F1
#
_entry.id   AF-A0A9J7L591-F1
#
_cell.length_a   1.000
_cell.length_b   1.000
_cell.length_c   1.000
_cell.angle_alpha   90.00
_cell.angle_beta   90.00
_cell.angle_gamma   90.00
#
_symmetry.space_group_name_H-M   'P 1'
#
loop_
_entity.id
_entity.type
_entity.pdbx_description
1 polymer ?
#
loop_
_entity_poly.entity_id
_entity_poly.type
_entity_poly.pdbx_seq_one_letter_code
_entity_poly.pdbx_strand_id
1 'polypeptide(L)'
;MAILDPFYELETTQVFGLYVGVEDAFQGKFQTNTVMDIWTRCKNCGVYQGRSGYYSSVLTDVTWMEEQTGSRFINELRYYQQDNSIMNIKFTLDIFQKIPTRPGFALGRVIGTISAVDGSLGLLPEFNRMLWGQGPKWLSPDQNSTTITKDYNNAPFYVDNKNKKVIVDLSNSLQTDPVGNFIDRQNLFLVILQNISALTMVGGKITDCSILLDQRCNNLGRIPYTESGFLVDDAGIATFCLSPLTHRNPLMIVREEEPLCQYCPRQCTPILVEHLHGLYVGPAEDRLFRIPQPQTEMMRSDEEDAGGEDKDGKACWSLTVFAAKFGEPKAGVPLSVQPYHIPNVTTGEPADAIEINAGDCRGNGKAATNAYGIGAFHFKTDGEGLDCSRRPPNREHLLGQLYVYNVTLSNDISFPPDLLTSTHLYCKVDKKANYTWDDIYPILKLYDNFSQS
;
A
#
# COMPACT_ATOMS: atom_id res chain seq x y z
N MET A 1 18.02 -2.89 -17.54
CA MET A 1 17.83 -3.12 -16.09
C MET A 1 18.42 -1.92 -15.33
N ALA A 2 17.77 -0.76 -15.42
CA ALA A 2 18.23 0.54 -14.89
C ALA A 2 17.18 1.13 -13.91
N ILE A 3 16.62 0.30 -13.03
CA ILE A 3 15.33 0.56 -12.36
C ILE A 3 15.49 0.65 -10.84
N LEU A 4 16.49 1.38 -10.35
CA LEU A 4 16.62 1.69 -8.93
C LEU A 4 17.14 3.11 -8.83
N ASP A 5 16.23 4.08 -8.78
CA ASP A 5 16.57 5.41 -8.30
C ASP A 5 16.59 5.32 -6.76
N PRO A 6 17.77 5.35 -6.11
CA PRO A 6 17.90 5.14 -4.67
C PRO A 6 17.15 6.21 -3.85
N PHE A 7 16.82 7.35 -4.46
CA PHE A 7 16.04 8.40 -3.80
C PHE A 7 14.55 8.06 -3.68
N TYR A 8 14.04 7.09 -4.44
CA TYR A 8 12.62 6.72 -4.49
C TYR A 8 12.34 5.24 -4.20
N GLU A 9 13.35 4.47 -3.78
CA GLU A 9 13.20 3.06 -3.38
C GLU A 9 12.03 2.83 -2.40
N LEU A 10 11.72 3.83 -1.57
CA LEU A 10 10.65 3.74 -0.58
C LEU A 10 9.23 3.78 -1.19
N GLU A 11 9.07 4.26 -2.42
CA GLU A 11 7.76 4.51 -3.03
C GLU A 11 7.52 3.71 -4.32
N THR A 12 8.59 3.16 -4.93
CA THR A 12 8.52 2.53 -6.26
C THR A 12 9.02 1.08 -6.30
N THR A 13 9.33 0.48 -5.14
CA THR A 13 9.78 -0.93 -5.09
C THR A 13 8.66 -1.86 -5.53
N GLN A 14 8.97 -2.79 -6.42
CA GLN A 14 8.07 -3.82 -6.94
C GLN A 14 8.67 -5.22 -6.79
N VAL A 15 7.81 -6.23 -6.69
CA VAL A 15 8.21 -7.65 -6.67
C VAL A 15 7.82 -8.31 -7.99
N PHE A 16 8.80 -8.88 -8.69
CA PHE A 16 8.64 -9.50 -10.01
C PHE A 16 8.86 -11.01 -9.96
N GLY A 17 8.11 -11.75 -10.79
CA GLY A 17 8.36 -13.17 -11.03
C GLY A 17 8.22 -14.07 -9.80
N LEU A 18 7.56 -13.57 -8.75
CA LEU A 18 7.33 -14.32 -7.53
C LEU A 18 6.23 -15.37 -7.75
N TYR A 19 6.55 -16.62 -7.41
CA TYR A 19 5.57 -17.69 -7.25
C TYR A 19 5.34 -17.90 -5.77
N VAL A 20 4.06 -17.99 -5.38
CA VAL A 20 3.67 -18.23 -3.99
C VAL A 20 2.85 -19.50 -3.95
N GLY A 21 3.15 -20.37 -2.99
CA GLY A 21 2.40 -21.59 -2.78
C GLY A 21 2.30 -21.93 -1.31
N VAL A 22 1.29 -22.73 -1.00
CA VAL A 22 1.17 -23.44 0.27
C VAL A 22 1.54 -24.89 -0.02
N GLU A 23 2.50 -25.41 0.75
CA GLU A 23 3.08 -26.75 0.55
C GLU A 23 1.98 -27.79 0.34
N ASP A 24 2.15 -28.59 -0.73
CA ASP A 24 1.25 -29.63 -1.21
C ASP A 24 -0.21 -29.22 -1.49
N ALA A 25 -0.54 -27.93 -1.43
CA ALA A 25 -1.90 -27.43 -1.61
C ALA A 25 -2.13 -26.70 -2.92
N PHE A 26 -1.35 -25.65 -3.20
CA PHE A 26 -1.45 -24.89 -4.44
C PHE A 26 -0.22 -24.02 -4.65
N GLN A 27 -0.08 -23.53 -5.88
CA GLN A 27 0.84 -22.45 -6.24
C GLN A 27 0.17 -21.47 -7.19
N GLY A 28 0.58 -20.21 -7.17
CA GLY A 28 0.12 -19.17 -8.10
C GLY A 28 1.22 -18.14 -8.36
N LYS A 29 1.03 -17.38 -9.44
CA LYS A 29 1.91 -16.28 -9.83
C LYS A 29 1.47 -15.00 -9.15
N PHE A 30 2.36 -14.37 -8.39
CA PHE A 30 2.10 -13.04 -7.86
C PHE A 30 2.04 -12.04 -9.02
N GLN A 31 0.88 -11.39 -9.19
CA GLN A 31 0.79 -10.25 -10.09
C GLN A 31 1.63 -9.12 -9.51
N THR A 32 2.64 -8.68 -10.27
CA THR A 32 3.54 -7.59 -9.87
C THR A 32 2.73 -6.40 -9.37
N ASN A 33 3.10 -5.90 -8.21
CA ASN A 33 2.56 -4.65 -7.69
C ASN A 33 3.64 -3.87 -6.95
N THR A 34 3.45 -2.55 -6.89
CA THR A 34 4.26 -1.63 -6.11
C THR A 34 3.97 -1.80 -4.62
N VAL A 35 5.01 -1.66 -3.80
CA VAL A 35 4.90 -1.63 -2.34
C VAL A 35 3.85 -0.60 -1.94
N MET A 36 2.96 -0.94 -1.03
CA MET A 36 1.85 -0.07 -0.65
C MET A 36 2.29 0.99 0.37
N ASP A 37 3.13 0.59 1.31
CA ASP A 37 3.66 1.44 2.38
C ASP A 37 5.01 0.88 2.87
N ILE A 38 5.98 1.76 3.14
CA ILE A 38 7.28 1.43 3.73
C ILE A 38 7.56 2.36 4.92
N TRP A 39 8.00 1.79 6.03
CA TRP A 39 8.43 2.55 7.20
C TRP A 39 9.49 1.82 8.02
N THR A 40 10.06 2.50 9.02
CA THR A 40 11.02 1.89 9.95
C THR A 40 10.27 1.19 11.07
N ARG A 41 9.90 -0.07 10.82
CA ARG A 41 9.13 -0.90 11.75
C ARG A 41 9.99 -1.45 12.89
N CYS A 42 11.24 -1.86 12.64
CA CYS A 42 12.06 -2.40 13.72
C CYS A 42 12.72 -1.28 14.52
N LYS A 43 12.44 -1.25 15.83
CA LYS A 43 13.10 -0.35 16.76
C LYS A 43 14.49 -0.88 17.11
N ASN A 44 15.47 0.03 17.16
CA ASN A 44 16.88 -0.29 17.43
C ASN A 44 17.53 -1.22 16.38
N CYS A 45 16.87 -1.49 15.26
CA CYS A 45 17.56 -1.93 14.05
C CYS A 45 18.27 -0.73 13.41
N GLY A 46 19.41 -0.96 12.75
CA GLY A 46 20.02 0.08 11.92
C GLY A 46 19.01 0.58 10.88
N VAL A 47 19.10 1.85 10.46
CA VAL A 47 18.11 2.56 9.62
C VAL A 47 17.59 1.74 8.44
N TYR A 48 18.46 0.93 7.84
CA TYR A 48 18.12 0.10 6.68
C TYR A 48 17.59 -1.30 7.05
N GLN A 49 18.15 -1.95 8.08
CA GLN A 49 17.69 -3.27 8.54
C GLN A 49 16.29 -3.21 9.15
N GLY A 50 15.91 -2.04 9.68
CA GLY A 50 14.60 -1.86 10.30
C GLY A 50 13.47 -1.46 9.38
N ARG A 51 13.71 -1.37 8.06
CA ARG A 51 12.65 -1.06 7.09
C ARG A 51 11.74 -2.27 6.90
N SER A 52 10.46 -1.98 6.75
CA SER A 52 9.40 -2.96 6.49
C SER A 52 8.46 -2.39 5.44
N GLY A 53 8.11 -3.21 4.46
CA GLY A 53 7.19 -2.85 3.39
C GLY A 53 6.11 -3.91 3.23
N TYR A 54 4.88 -3.50 2.93
CA TYR A 54 3.83 -4.46 2.57
C TYR A 54 3.39 -4.34 1.12
N TYR A 55 3.05 -5.49 0.55
CA TYR A 55 2.58 -5.66 -0.81
C TYR A 55 1.20 -6.29 -0.74
N SER A 56 0.28 -5.81 -1.58
CA SER A 56 -1.05 -6.38 -1.75
C SER A 56 -1.29 -6.56 -3.23
N SER A 57 -1.72 -7.74 -3.65
CA SER A 57 -1.99 -8.04 -5.06
C SER A 57 -2.91 -9.26 -5.16
N VAL A 58 -2.93 -9.87 -6.34
CA VAL A 58 -3.56 -11.17 -6.58
C VAL A 58 -2.53 -12.21 -6.99
N LEU A 59 -2.83 -13.47 -6.70
CA LEU A 59 -2.21 -14.64 -7.30
C LEU A 59 -3.02 -15.02 -8.53
N THR A 60 -2.40 -15.09 -9.69
CA THR A 60 -2.98 -15.61 -10.94
C THR A 60 -2.45 -17.00 -11.26
N ASP A 61 -3.04 -17.67 -12.24
CA ASP A 61 -2.65 -19.02 -12.68
C ASP A 61 -2.57 -20.02 -11.51
N VAL A 62 -3.49 -19.91 -10.55
CA VAL A 62 -3.50 -20.74 -9.35
C VAL A 62 -3.73 -22.20 -9.74
N THR A 63 -2.72 -23.03 -9.49
CA THR A 63 -2.72 -24.46 -9.73
C THR A 63 -2.79 -25.19 -8.41
N TRP A 64 -3.85 -25.99 -8.22
CA TRP A 64 -4.05 -26.83 -7.03
C TRP A 64 -3.24 -28.13 -7.14
N MET A 65 -2.54 -28.48 -6.06
CA MET A 65 -1.74 -29.69 -5.91
C MET A 65 -2.55 -30.72 -5.10
N GLU A 66 -2.50 -31.99 -5.48
CA GLU A 66 -3.27 -33.12 -4.92
C GLU A 66 -4.81 -32.98 -4.94
N GLU A 67 -5.54 -34.09 -4.71
CA GLU A 67 -7.01 -34.06 -4.63
C GLU A 67 -7.52 -33.63 -3.24
N GLN A 68 -6.76 -33.84 -2.15
CA GLN A 68 -7.16 -33.47 -0.78
C GLN A 68 -5.95 -33.27 0.15
N THR A 69 -5.80 -32.07 0.72
CA THR A 69 -4.64 -31.71 1.57
C THR A 69 -4.83 -32.04 3.06
N GLY A 70 -5.87 -32.82 3.41
CA GLY A 70 -6.29 -33.05 4.80
C GLY A 70 -6.82 -31.81 5.55
N SER A 71 -6.52 -30.59 5.06
CA SER A 71 -6.99 -29.34 5.63
C SER A 71 -8.38 -28.98 5.12
N ARG A 72 -9.34 -28.93 6.05
CA ARG A 72 -10.71 -28.47 5.76
C ARG A 72 -10.71 -27.08 5.12
N PHE A 73 -9.91 -26.15 5.64
CA PHE A 73 -9.83 -24.79 5.13
C PHE A 73 -9.35 -24.76 3.68
N ILE A 74 -8.29 -25.49 3.36
CA ILE A 74 -7.73 -25.53 1.99
C ILE A 74 -8.74 -26.16 1.02
N ASN A 75 -9.46 -27.20 1.44
CA ASN A 75 -10.53 -27.80 0.63
C ASN A 75 -11.70 -26.84 0.40
N GLU A 76 -12.10 -26.07 1.42
CA GLU A 76 -13.14 -25.03 1.29
C GLU A 76 -12.67 -23.90 0.37
N LEU A 77 -11.42 -23.44 0.53
CA LEU A 77 -10.81 -22.41 -0.33
C LEU A 77 -10.78 -22.87 -1.79
N ARG A 78 -10.36 -24.11 -2.04
CA ARG A 78 -10.39 -24.72 -3.38
C ARG A 78 -11.79 -24.76 -3.95
N TYR A 79 -12.77 -25.20 -3.16
CA TYR A 79 -14.17 -25.26 -3.59
C TYR A 79 -14.71 -23.89 -4.03
N TYR A 80 -14.38 -22.83 -3.28
CA TYR A 80 -14.78 -21.46 -3.63
C TYR A 80 -14.05 -20.90 -4.86
N GLN A 81 -12.90 -21.46 -5.24
CA GLN A 81 -12.07 -21.03 -6.36
C GLN A 81 -12.14 -21.96 -7.58
N GLN A 82 -13.09 -22.92 -7.63
CA GLN A 82 -13.16 -23.88 -8.74
C GLN A 82 -13.31 -23.23 -10.12
N ASP A 83 -13.99 -22.09 -10.19
CA ASP A 83 -14.23 -21.34 -11.43
C ASP A 83 -13.31 -20.12 -11.57
N ASN A 84 -12.43 -19.86 -10.59
CA ASN A 84 -11.57 -18.67 -10.57
C ASN A 84 -10.15 -19.04 -10.13
N SER A 85 -9.18 -18.92 -11.05
CA SER A 85 -7.76 -19.18 -10.76
C SER A 85 -7.07 -17.97 -10.13
N ILE A 86 -7.80 -17.14 -9.38
CA ILE A 86 -7.32 -15.89 -8.79
C ILE A 86 -7.57 -15.87 -7.28
N MET A 87 -6.54 -15.57 -6.49
CA MET A 87 -6.66 -15.36 -5.04
C MET A 87 -6.10 -14.02 -4.62
N ASN A 88 -6.62 -13.41 -3.57
CA ASN A 88 -6.00 -12.23 -2.98
C ASN A 88 -4.76 -12.65 -2.19
N ILE A 89 -3.74 -11.80 -2.22
CA ILE A 89 -2.55 -11.99 -1.41
C ILE A 89 -2.08 -10.65 -0.87
N LYS A 90 -1.73 -10.64 0.42
CA LYS A 90 -1.06 -9.52 1.05
C LYS A 90 0.05 -10.04 1.93
N PHE A 91 1.26 -9.50 1.80
CA PHE A 91 2.39 -9.88 2.64
C PHE A 91 3.26 -8.69 3.00
N THR A 92 4.02 -8.85 4.08
CA THR A 92 4.98 -7.88 4.60
C THR A 92 6.37 -8.50 4.56
N LEU A 93 7.33 -7.70 4.09
CA LEU A 93 8.75 -8.01 4.12
C LEU A 93 9.40 -7.19 5.22
N ASP A 94 10.08 -7.84 6.16
CA ASP A 94 10.84 -7.16 7.22
C ASP A 94 12.13 -7.89 7.63
N ILE A 95 12.96 -7.20 8.44
CA ILE A 95 14.17 -7.74 9.08
C ILE A 95 15.16 -8.31 8.05
N PHE A 96 15.32 -7.60 6.93
CA PHE A 96 16.26 -7.98 5.90
C PHE A 96 17.72 -7.81 6.38
N GLN A 97 18.51 -8.88 6.34
CA GLN A 97 19.93 -8.84 6.66
C GLN A 97 20.75 -8.36 5.46
N LYS A 98 21.07 -7.08 5.45
CA LYS A 98 21.85 -6.46 4.37
C LYS A 98 23.37 -6.63 4.45
N ILE A 99 23.92 -7.10 5.59
CA ILE A 99 25.38 -7.13 5.79
C ILE A 99 25.94 -8.44 5.20
N PRO A 100 26.75 -8.40 4.12
CA PRO A 100 27.22 -9.61 3.43
C PRO A 100 28.04 -10.56 4.30
N THR A 101 28.68 -10.02 5.35
CA THR A 101 29.52 -10.79 6.28
C THR A 101 28.74 -11.43 7.43
N ARG A 102 27.43 -11.14 7.58
CA ARG A 102 26.61 -11.72 8.66
C ARG A 102 25.87 -12.98 8.19
N PRO A 103 25.68 -13.97 9.06
CA PRO A 103 24.79 -15.10 8.78
C PRO A 103 23.40 -14.62 8.37
N GLY A 104 22.83 -15.28 7.37
CA GLY A 104 21.53 -14.92 6.83
C GLY A 104 21.53 -13.69 5.92
N PHE A 105 22.68 -13.25 5.39
CA PHE A 105 22.72 -12.26 4.31
C PHE A 105 21.72 -12.59 3.20
N ALA A 106 21.01 -11.56 2.73
CA ALA A 106 19.94 -11.65 1.75
C ALA A 106 18.68 -12.40 2.21
N LEU A 107 18.62 -12.85 3.47
CA LEU A 107 17.41 -13.37 4.08
C LEU A 107 16.68 -12.25 4.82
N GLY A 108 15.36 -12.38 4.85
CA GLY A 108 14.45 -11.58 5.64
C GLY A 108 13.25 -12.44 6.00
N ARG A 109 12.22 -11.81 6.54
CA ARG A 109 10.98 -12.48 6.92
C ARG A 109 9.84 -12.04 6.01
N VAL A 110 9.01 -13.01 5.64
CA VAL A 110 7.79 -12.82 4.87
C VAL A 110 6.62 -13.30 5.71
N ILE A 111 5.66 -12.43 5.98
CA ILE A 111 4.44 -12.77 6.72
C ILE A 111 3.24 -12.17 5.98
N GLY A 112 2.17 -12.92 5.81
CA GLY A 112 1.02 -12.45 5.07
C GLY A 112 -0.14 -13.40 5.08
N THR A 113 -1.16 -13.05 4.31
CA THR A 113 -2.40 -13.78 4.13
C THR A 113 -2.65 -14.05 2.66
N ILE A 114 -3.33 -15.17 2.40
CA ILE A 114 -3.93 -15.51 1.11
C ILE A 114 -5.42 -15.73 1.38
N SER A 115 -6.27 -15.13 0.57
CA SER A 115 -7.72 -15.24 0.74
C SER A 115 -8.42 -15.43 -0.60
N ALA A 116 -9.67 -15.92 -0.52
CA ALA A 116 -10.53 -16.05 -1.69
C ALA A 116 -10.88 -14.68 -2.27
N VAL A 117 -10.94 -14.58 -3.60
CA VAL A 117 -11.67 -13.49 -4.26
C VAL A 117 -13.16 -13.83 -4.21
N ASP A 118 -14.00 -12.87 -3.84
CA ASP A 118 -15.46 -13.07 -3.65
C ASP A 118 -16.26 -13.17 -4.96
N GLY A 119 -15.60 -13.43 -6.09
CA GLY A 119 -16.20 -13.50 -7.42
C GLY A 119 -16.51 -12.14 -8.04
N SER A 120 -16.39 -11.03 -7.30
CA SER A 120 -16.38 -9.69 -7.90
C SER A 120 -14.98 -9.41 -8.44
N LEU A 121 -14.77 -9.68 -9.73
CA LEU A 121 -13.55 -9.27 -10.42
C LEU A 121 -13.44 -7.73 -10.36
N GLY A 122 -12.55 -7.23 -9.50
CA GLY A 122 -11.64 -6.16 -9.87
C GLY A 122 -12.06 -4.70 -9.64
N LEU A 123 -13.07 -4.40 -8.81
CA LEU A 123 -13.41 -2.99 -8.56
C LEU A 123 -12.84 -2.43 -7.25
N LEU A 124 -12.73 -3.25 -6.20
CA LEU A 124 -12.11 -2.85 -4.95
C LEU A 124 -11.13 -3.93 -4.48
N PRO A 125 -9.96 -3.58 -3.95
CA PRO A 125 -9.12 -4.55 -3.26
C PRO A 125 -9.83 -5.06 -2.00
N GLU A 126 -9.45 -6.25 -1.54
CA GLU A 126 -9.95 -6.84 -0.29
C GLU A 126 -9.92 -5.84 0.87
N PHE A 127 -8.77 -5.16 1.01
CA PHE A 127 -8.59 -4.08 1.98
C PHE A 127 -9.02 -2.73 1.40
N ASN A 128 -10.32 -2.46 1.48
CA ASN A 128 -10.96 -1.25 0.98
C ASN A 128 -11.28 -0.22 2.09
N ARG A 129 -10.69 -0.37 3.28
CA ARG A 129 -10.67 0.65 4.35
C ARG A 129 -9.27 0.74 4.96
N MET A 130 -8.97 1.90 5.55
CA MET A 130 -7.63 2.19 6.10
C MET A 130 -7.73 2.90 7.45
N LEU A 131 -6.95 2.44 8.43
CA LEU A 131 -6.68 3.17 9.67
C LEU A 131 -5.32 3.87 9.54
N TRP A 132 -5.30 5.19 9.67
CA TRP A 132 -4.11 6.01 9.42
C TRP A 132 -3.32 6.26 10.70
N GLY A 133 -2.02 5.95 10.69
CA GLY A 133 -1.14 6.11 11.86
C GLY A 133 -0.65 7.53 12.10
N GLN A 134 -0.75 8.39 11.10
CA GLN A 134 -0.47 9.83 11.27
C GLN A 134 -1.54 10.54 12.10
N GLY A 135 -2.67 9.86 12.34
CA GLY A 135 -3.89 10.44 12.88
C GLY A 135 -4.46 11.49 11.93
N PRO A 136 -5.79 11.63 11.84
CA PRO A 136 -6.36 12.73 11.10
C PRO A 136 -6.06 14.05 11.80
N LYS A 137 -5.61 15.05 11.03
CA LYS A 137 -5.47 16.44 11.51
C LYS A 137 -6.73 16.96 12.20
N TRP A 138 -7.91 16.42 11.86
CA TRP A 138 -9.17 16.81 12.50
C TRP A 138 -9.32 16.36 13.96
N LEU A 139 -8.60 15.34 14.44
CA LEU A 139 -8.63 14.95 15.87
C LEU A 139 -7.75 15.86 16.74
N SER A 140 -6.69 16.42 16.18
CA SER A 140 -5.80 17.34 16.90
C SER A 140 -5.17 18.34 15.93
N PRO A 141 -5.91 19.41 15.57
CA PRO A 141 -5.45 20.40 14.60
C PRO A 141 -4.17 21.14 15.04
N ASP A 142 -4.00 21.27 16.37
CA ASP A 142 -2.96 22.09 16.99
C ASP A 142 -1.70 21.30 17.37
N GLN A 143 -1.68 19.97 17.21
CA GLN A 143 -0.48 19.18 17.47
C GLN A 143 0.36 19.02 16.21
N ASN A 144 1.61 19.49 16.27
CA ASN A 144 2.68 19.07 15.37
C ASN A 144 2.89 17.56 15.55
N SER A 145 2.13 16.78 14.76
CA SER A 145 1.98 15.32 14.72
C SER A 145 3.30 14.56 14.47
N THR A 146 4.26 14.68 15.39
CA THR A 146 5.64 14.21 15.18
C THR A 146 6.12 13.20 16.22
N THR A 147 5.42 13.05 17.36
CA THR A 147 5.87 12.16 18.45
C THR A 147 5.06 10.86 18.58
N ILE A 148 3.74 10.89 18.38
CA ILE A 148 2.89 9.68 18.52
C ILE A 148 2.97 8.78 17.26
N THR A 149 3.21 9.37 16.09
CA THR A 149 3.17 8.72 14.77
C THR A 149 4.41 7.90 14.42
N LYS A 150 5.49 7.97 15.20
CA LYS A 150 6.74 7.23 14.90
C LYS A 150 6.67 5.75 15.26
N ASP A 151 5.74 5.39 16.15
CA ASP A 151 5.66 4.04 16.70
C ASP A 151 4.64 3.14 16.00
N TYR A 152 3.85 3.71 15.08
CA TYR A 152 2.76 3.01 14.40
C TYR A 152 2.66 3.47 12.96
N ASN A 153 2.16 2.60 12.09
CA ASN A 153 1.90 2.91 10.70
C ASN A 153 0.50 2.48 10.28
N ASN A 154 0.13 2.77 9.03
CA ASN A 154 -1.21 2.53 8.51
C ASN A 154 -1.58 1.05 8.60
N ALA A 155 -2.85 0.78 8.90
CA ALA A 155 -3.40 -0.57 9.00
C ALA A 155 -4.58 -0.74 8.03
N PRO A 156 -4.40 -1.51 6.95
CA PRO A 156 -5.53 -1.86 6.10
C PRO A 156 -6.50 -2.75 6.87
N PHE A 157 -7.79 -2.61 6.59
CA PHE A 157 -8.81 -3.44 7.18
C PHE A 157 -10.02 -3.57 6.26
N TYR A 158 -10.87 -4.54 6.54
CA TYR A 158 -12.16 -4.67 5.86
C TYR A 158 -13.24 -5.16 6.81
N VAL A 159 -14.47 -5.08 6.32
CA VAL A 159 -15.66 -5.51 7.06
C VAL A 159 -16.31 -6.67 6.32
N ASP A 160 -16.25 -7.85 6.92
CA ASP A 160 -16.89 -9.04 6.41
C ASP A 160 -18.35 -9.10 6.88
N ASN A 161 -19.22 -8.59 6.02
CA ASN A 161 -20.66 -8.55 6.26
C ASN A 161 -21.31 -9.94 6.29
N LYS A 162 -20.71 -10.91 5.61
CA LYS A 162 -21.22 -12.28 5.50
C LYS A 162 -20.95 -13.03 6.79
N ASN A 163 -19.71 -13.00 7.26
CA ASN A 163 -19.28 -13.68 8.49
C ASN A 163 -19.44 -12.83 9.75
N LYS A 164 -19.93 -11.59 9.62
CA LYS A 164 -20.11 -10.64 10.71
C LYS A 164 -18.80 -10.40 11.46
N LYS A 165 -17.74 -10.08 10.73
CA LYS A 165 -16.42 -9.76 11.27
C LYS A 165 -15.88 -8.41 10.81
N VAL A 166 -15.03 -7.81 11.63
CA VAL A 166 -14.09 -6.76 11.23
C VAL A 166 -12.69 -7.37 11.30
N ILE A 167 -11.93 -7.26 10.21
CA ILE A 167 -10.62 -7.88 10.07
C ILE A 167 -9.62 -6.77 9.83
N VAL A 168 -8.70 -6.59 10.79
CA VAL A 168 -7.68 -5.55 10.77
C VAL A 168 -6.32 -6.20 10.62
N ASP A 169 -5.56 -5.76 9.62
CA ASP A 169 -4.23 -6.25 9.40
C ASP A 169 -3.20 -5.29 10.00
N LEU A 170 -2.49 -5.78 11.02
CA LEU A 170 -1.48 -5.03 11.76
C LEU A 170 -0.07 -5.51 11.45
N SER A 171 0.10 -6.39 10.46
CA SER A 171 1.37 -7.04 10.17
C SER A 171 2.44 -6.05 9.71
N ASN A 172 2.08 -4.87 9.21
CA ASN A 172 3.02 -3.79 8.87
C ASN A 172 2.72 -2.48 9.63
N SER A 173 1.96 -2.54 10.72
CA SER A 173 1.43 -1.34 11.40
C SER A 173 1.98 -1.15 12.80
N LEU A 174 2.55 -2.20 13.40
CA LEU A 174 3.13 -2.18 14.74
C LEU A 174 4.64 -2.42 14.69
N GLN A 175 5.37 -1.71 15.55
CA GLN A 175 6.82 -1.85 15.66
C GLN A 175 7.26 -3.23 16.15
N THR A 176 8.42 -3.66 15.67
CA THR A 176 9.07 -4.90 16.07
C THR A 176 10.43 -4.66 16.73
N ASP A 177 10.89 -5.64 17.50
CA ASP A 177 12.27 -5.74 17.96
C ASP A 177 13.19 -6.32 16.86
N PRO A 178 14.52 -6.37 17.06
CA PRO A 178 15.45 -6.95 16.08
C PRO A 178 15.28 -8.45 15.78
N VAL A 179 14.52 -9.18 16.60
CA VAL A 179 14.17 -10.60 16.39
C VAL A 179 12.82 -10.72 15.68
N GLY A 180 12.06 -9.63 15.60
CA GLY A 180 10.81 -9.52 14.90
C GLY A 180 9.57 -9.69 15.76
N ASN A 181 9.70 -9.69 17.09
CA ASN A 181 8.54 -9.68 17.98
C ASN A 181 7.95 -8.29 18.05
N PHE A 182 6.63 -8.17 18.21
CA PHE A 182 6.02 -6.88 18.47
C PHE A 182 6.49 -6.31 19.80
N ILE A 183 6.75 -5.00 19.82
CA ILE A 183 7.12 -4.29 21.05
C ILE A 183 5.84 -4.00 21.83
N ASP A 184 5.77 -4.46 23.08
CA ASP A 184 4.65 -4.11 23.97
C ASP A 184 4.64 -2.61 24.25
N ARG A 185 3.56 -1.97 23.84
CA ARG A 185 3.24 -0.56 24.01
C ARG A 185 1.87 -0.42 24.70
N GLN A 186 1.56 -1.27 25.68
CA GLN A 186 0.29 -1.29 26.44
C GLN A 186 -0.90 -1.84 25.66
N ASN A 187 -2.09 -1.81 26.27
CA ASN A 187 -3.30 -2.36 25.67
C ASN A 187 -3.77 -1.49 24.50
N LEU A 188 -4.00 -2.13 23.35
CA LEU A 188 -4.63 -1.52 22.20
C LEU A 188 -6.06 -2.06 22.06
N PHE A 189 -7.00 -1.18 21.74
CA PHE A 189 -8.41 -1.52 21.54
C PHE A 189 -8.91 -0.99 20.21
N LEU A 190 -9.68 -1.80 19.49
CA LEU A 190 -10.44 -1.34 18.33
C LEU A 190 -11.80 -0.83 18.79
N VAL A 191 -12.12 0.41 18.44
CA VAL A 191 -13.36 1.08 18.84
C VAL A 191 -14.08 1.71 17.65
N ILE A 192 -15.39 1.88 17.78
CA ILE A 192 -16.26 2.59 16.85
C ILE A 192 -16.43 4.03 17.32
N LEU A 193 -16.21 4.99 16.43
CA LEU A 193 -16.35 6.40 16.72
C LEU A 193 -17.72 6.91 16.23
N GLN A 194 -18.67 7.05 17.15
CA GLN A 194 -20.04 7.50 16.83
C GLN A 194 -20.28 9.00 17.08
N ASN A 195 -19.74 9.53 18.17
CA ASN A 195 -19.96 10.91 18.60
C ASN A 195 -18.62 11.57 18.92
N ILE A 196 -17.95 12.02 17.86
CA ILE A 196 -16.68 12.74 17.97
C ILE A 196 -16.78 13.95 18.91
N SER A 197 -17.90 14.68 18.88
CA SER A 197 -18.10 15.89 19.69
C SER A 197 -18.19 15.60 21.19
N ALA A 198 -18.41 14.34 21.58
CA ALA A 198 -18.37 13.92 22.97
C ALA A 198 -16.94 13.65 23.49
N LEU A 199 -15.96 13.55 22.59
CA LEU A 199 -14.57 13.33 22.98
C LEU A 199 -13.92 14.64 23.40
N THR A 200 -13.37 14.65 24.61
CA THR A 200 -12.52 15.75 25.09
C THR A 200 -11.06 15.36 24.90
N MET A 201 -10.35 16.12 24.06
CA MET A 201 -8.93 15.90 23.75
C MET A 201 -8.06 16.92 24.47
N VAL A 202 -7.07 16.46 25.23
CA VAL A 202 -6.04 17.31 25.86
C VAL A 202 -4.68 16.71 25.58
N GLY A 203 -3.81 17.47 24.92
CA GLY A 203 -2.46 17.01 24.61
C GLY A 203 -2.42 15.75 23.74
N GLY A 204 -3.39 15.57 22.84
CA GLY A 204 -3.48 14.39 21.96
C GLY A 204 -4.07 13.15 22.63
N LYS A 205 -4.56 13.28 23.87
CA LYS A 205 -5.19 12.21 24.64
C LYS A 205 -6.67 12.47 24.84
N ILE A 206 -7.48 11.43 24.76
CA ILE A 206 -8.87 11.42 25.21
C ILE A 206 -8.86 11.38 26.73
N THR A 207 -9.44 12.40 27.37
CA THR A 207 -9.36 12.56 28.83
C THR A 207 -10.27 11.63 29.61
N ASP A 208 -11.33 11.12 28.98
CA ASP A 208 -12.25 10.13 29.54
C ASP A 208 -12.49 8.99 28.53
N CYS A 209 -11.61 7.99 28.59
CA CYS A 209 -11.64 6.84 27.71
C CYS A 209 -12.77 5.85 28.05
N SER A 210 -13.42 5.98 29.22
CA SER A 210 -14.57 5.14 29.58
C SER A 210 -15.72 5.33 28.59
N ILE A 211 -15.85 6.51 27.98
CA ILE A 211 -16.81 6.78 26.91
C ILE A 211 -16.62 5.83 25.71
N LEU A 212 -15.38 5.39 25.43
CA LEU A 212 -15.09 4.47 24.33
C LEU A 212 -15.05 3.01 24.80
N LEU A 213 -14.40 2.74 25.93
CA LEU A 213 -14.06 1.38 26.35
C LEU A 213 -15.16 0.69 27.13
N ASP A 214 -15.98 1.43 27.89
CA ASP A 214 -17.03 0.85 28.75
C ASP A 214 -18.39 0.80 28.03
N GLN A 215 -18.55 1.55 26.93
CA GLN A 215 -19.77 1.53 26.13
C GLN A 215 -19.89 0.21 25.35
N ARG A 216 -20.90 -0.58 25.72
CA ARG A 216 -21.29 -1.77 24.94
C ARG A 216 -21.59 -1.35 23.51
N CYS A 217 -21.09 -2.13 22.55
CA CYS A 217 -21.20 -1.92 21.11
C CYS A 217 -20.21 -0.92 20.48
N ASN A 218 -19.49 -0.12 21.26
CA ASN A 218 -18.44 0.78 20.74
C ASN A 218 -17.05 0.16 20.84
N ASN A 219 -16.74 -0.52 21.94
CA ASN A 219 -15.52 -1.30 22.05
C ASN A 219 -15.70 -2.66 21.35
N LEU A 220 -14.98 -2.88 20.24
CA LEU A 220 -15.01 -4.15 19.50
C LEU A 220 -14.10 -5.20 20.14
N GLY A 221 -13.08 -4.77 20.89
CA GLY A 221 -12.21 -5.67 21.66
C GLY A 221 -10.77 -5.19 21.77
N ARG A 222 -10.02 -5.87 22.63
CA ARG A 222 -8.57 -5.73 22.77
C ARG A 222 -7.86 -6.41 21.61
N ILE A 223 -6.81 -5.79 21.10
CA ILE A 223 -5.93 -6.37 20.08
C ILE A 223 -4.93 -7.31 20.77
N PRO A 224 -4.85 -8.59 20.40
CA PRO A 224 -3.99 -9.59 21.06
C PRO A 224 -2.52 -9.51 20.62
N TYR A 225 -1.99 -8.33 20.29
CA TYR A 225 -0.69 -8.21 19.62
C TYR A 225 0.54 -8.59 20.46
N THR A 226 0.34 -8.77 21.77
CA THR A 226 1.35 -9.24 22.72
C THR A 226 1.27 -10.75 22.97
N GLU A 227 0.28 -11.45 22.40
CA GLU A 227 0.13 -12.89 22.55
C GLU A 227 1.16 -13.63 21.68
N SER A 228 1.72 -14.71 22.22
CA SER A 228 2.62 -15.59 21.47
C SER A 228 1.85 -16.19 20.29
N GLY A 229 2.35 -15.98 19.08
CA GLY A 229 1.69 -16.47 17.86
C GLY A 229 0.95 -15.40 17.07
N PHE A 230 0.60 -14.25 17.66
CA PHE A 230 -0.18 -13.24 16.92
C PHE A 230 0.47 -12.83 15.59
N LEU A 231 1.79 -12.71 15.53
CA LEU A 231 2.48 -12.41 14.27
C LEU A 231 2.81 -13.65 13.44
N VAL A 232 3.18 -14.76 14.07
CA VAL A 232 3.70 -15.96 13.37
C VAL A 232 2.58 -16.86 12.89
N ASP A 233 1.58 -17.08 13.74
CA ASP A 233 0.47 -17.98 13.50
C ASP A 233 -0.72 -17.22 12.88
N ASP A 234 -1.03 -16.02 13.38
CA ASP A 234 -2.17 -15.22 12.89
C ASP A 234 -1.77 -14.15 11.85
N ALA A 235 -0.50 -14.13 11.42
CA ALA A 235 0.06 -13.16 10.47
C ALA A 235 -0.13 -11.68 10.86
N GLY A 236 -0.40 -11.38 12.13
CA GLY A 236 -0.72 -10.03 12.63
C GLY A 236 -2.16 -9.59 12.34
N ILE A 237 -3.06 -10.53 12.07
CA ILE A 237 -4.48 -10.26 11.79
C ILE A 237 -5.29 -10.27 13.07
N ALA A 238 -5.96 -9.15 13.37
CA ALA A 238 -6.92 -9.04 14.46
C ALA A 238 -8.35 -9.14 13.93
N THR A 239 -9.13 -10.09 14.48
CA THR A 239 -10.51 -10.34 14.06
C THR A 239 -11.49 -10.02 15.18
N PHE A 240 -12.50 -9.20 14.89
CA PHE A 240 -13.51 -8.76 15.85
C PHE A 240 -14.92 -9.09 15.36
N CYS A 241 -15.86 -9.24 16.30
CA CYS A 241 -17.27 -9.38 15.94
C CYS A 241 -17.82 -8.05 15.39
N LEU A 242 -18.62 -8.15 14.34
CA LEU A 242 -19.23 -7.00 13.71
C LEU A 242 -20.36 -6.44 14.57
N SER A 243 -20.24 -5.16 14.93
CA SER A 243 -21.35 -4.38 15.47
C SER A 243 -22.11 -3.74 14.30
N PRO A 244 -23.45 -3.65 14.31
CA PRO A 244 -24.22 -2.97 13.25
C PRO A 244 -23.76 -1.53 12.96
N LEU A 245 -23.06 -0.92 13.92
CA LEU A 245 -22.57 0.45 13.85
C LEU A 245 -21.34 0.59 12.94
N THR A 246 -20.53 -0.45 12.74
CA THR A 246 -19.25 -0.37 12.00
C THR A 246 -19.41 -0.05 10.52
N HIS A 247 -20.58 -0.29 9.94
CA HIS A 247 -20.89 -0.05 8.53
C HIS A 247 -20.96 1.43 8.15
N ARG A 248 -21.17 2.31 9.13
CA ARG A 248 -21.46 3.74 8.89
C ARG A 248 -20.66 4.67 9.78
N ASN A 249 -19.83 4.11 10.64
CA ASN A 249 -19.06 4.86 11.62
C ASN A 249 -17.58 4.54 11.41
N PRO A 250 -16.72 5.57 11.54
CA PRO A 250 -15.28 5.37 11.48
C PRO A 250 -14.80 4.48 12.62
N LEU A 251 -13.76 3.71 12.36
CA LEU A 251 -13.04 2.93 13.36
C LEU A 251 -11.78 3.65 13.83
N MET A 252 -11.37 3.31 15.04
CA MET A 252 -10.17 3.85 15.66
C MET A 252 -9.51 2.78 16.52
N ILE A 253 -8.18 2.72 16.48
CA ILE A 253 -7.39 2.01 17.47
C ILE A 253 -6.90 3.03 18.50
N VAL A 254 -7.22 2.76 19.76
CA VAL A 254 -6.75 3.56 20.89
C VAL A 254 -5.79 2.73 21.74
N ARG A 255 -4.76 3.39 22.27
CA ARG A 255 -3.91 2.86 23.34
C ARG A 255 -4.43 3.34 24.68
N GLU A 256 -4.71 2.42 25.58
CA GLU A 256 -5.01 2.75 26.98
C GLU A 256 -3.75 3.25 27.68
N GLU A 257 -3.80 4.44 28.28
CA GLU A 257 -2.68 5.03 29.01
C GLU A 257 -2.70 4.59 30.48
N GLU A 258 -1.52 4.52 31.10
CA GLU A 258 -1.42 4.28 32.53
C GLU A 258 -2.14 5.38 33.33
N PRO A 259 -2.94 5.01 34.35
CA PRO A 259 -3.68 5.98 35.14
C PRO A 259 -2.70 6.87 35.93
N LEU A 260 -2.85 8.19 35.79
CA LEU A 260 -2.03 9.16 36.53
C LEU A 260 -2.25 9.10 38.05
N CYS A 261 -3.43 8.62 38.47
CA CYS A 261 -3.79 8.42 39.87
C CYS A 261 -4.93 7.39 39.99
N GLN A 262 -5.13 6.83 41.18
CA GLN A 262 -6.14 5.78 41.44
C GLN A 262 -7.59 6.20 41.10
N TYR A 263 -7.91 7.49 41.19
CA TYR A 263 -9.26 8.04 40.95
C TYR A 263 -9.35 8.91 39.69
N CYS A 264 -8.28 8.97 38.90
CA CYS A 264 -8.26 9.74 37.68
C CYS A 264 -9.07 8.98 36.61
N PRO A 265 -9.85 9.68 35.75
CA PRO A 265 -10.48 9.06 34.60
C PRO A 265 -9.44 8.33 33.74
N ARG A 266 -9.81 7.19 33.16
CA ARG A 266 -8.96 6.46 32.23
C ARG A 266 -8.67 7.36 31.04
N GLN A 267 -7.41 7.45 30.63
CA GLN A 267 -7.03 8.18 29.42
C GLN A 267 -6.66 7.21 28.32
N CYS A 268 -6.85 7.62 27.07
CA CYS A 268 -6.32 6.87 25.95
C CYS A 268 -5.83 7.78 24.84
N THR A 269 -4.87 7.28 24.09
CA THR A 269 -4.28 7.97 22.96
C THR A 269 -4.80 7.33 21.67
N PRO A 270 -5.46 8.09 20.77
CA PRO A 270 -5.73 7.63 19.41
C PRO A 270 -4.41 7.31 18.71
N ILE A 271 -4.31 6.09 18.16
CA ILE A 271 -3.10 5.61 17.49
C ILE A 271 -3.31 5.52 15.99
N LEU A 272 -4.29 4.73 15.57
CA LEU A 272 -4.66 4.58 14.15
C LEU A 272 -6.12 4.96 14.01
N VAL A 273 -6.48 5.78 13.02
CA VAL A 273 -7.85 6.28 12.91
C VAL A 273 -8.30 6.28 11.45
N GLU A 274 -9.51 5.79 11.21
CA GLU A 274 -10.15 5.92 9.92
C GLU A 274 -10.57 7.37 9.66
N HIS A 275 -10.65 7.75 8.39
CA HIS A 275 -11.23 9.03 8.00
C HIS A 275 -12.65 9.21 8.56
N LEU A 276 -13.00 10.42 9.04
CA LEU A 276 -14.29 10.69 9.71
C LEU A 276 -15.51 10.29 8.87
N HIS A 277 -15.38 10.43 7.55
CA HIS A 277 -16.43 10.10 6.59
C HIS A 277 -16.32 8.67 6.03
N GLY A 278 -15.41 7.86 6.54
CA GLY A 278 -15.12 6.50 6.06
C GLY A 278 -14.55 6.45 4.64
N LEU A 279 -14.16 7.60 4.09
CA LEU A 279 -13.64 7.71 2.73
C LEU A 279 -12.19 7.23 2.70
N TYR A 280 -11.90 6.29 1.80
CA TYR A 280 -10.57 5.83 1.50
C TYR A 280 -10.37 5.89 -0.01
N VAL A 281 -9.25 6.50 -0.43
CA VAL A 281 -8.79 6.47 -1.82
C VAL A 281 -7.47 5.72 -1.84
N GLY A 282 -7.38 4.70 -2.68
CA GLY A 282 -6.20 3.87 -2.82
C GLY A 282 -5.95 3.51 -4.29
N PRO A 283 -4.82 2.87 -4.59
CA PRO A 283 -4.54 2.43 -5.95
C PRO A 283 -5.42 1.24 -6.31
N ALA A 284 -6.04 1.28 -7.49
CA ALA A 284 -6.81 0.14 -8.01
C ALA A 284 -5.90 -0.84 -8.78
N GLU A 285 -4.74 -0.36 -9.22
CA GLU A 285 -3.76 -1.12 -10.00
C GLU A 285 -2.32 -0.74 -9.59
N ASP A 286 -1.36 -1.28 -10.33
CA ASP A 286 0.05 -0.95 -10.13
C ASP A 286 0.30 0.56 -10.29
N ARG A 287 1.15 1.10 -9.41
CA ARG A 287 1.46 2.54 -9.34
C ARG A 287 2.77 2.90 -10.01
N LEU A 288 3.32 1.98 -10.80
CA LEU A 288 4.55 2.20 -11.52
C LEU A 288 4.37 1.88 -13.01
N PHE A 289 4.45 2.92 -13.82
CA PHE A 289 4.40 2.82 -15.27
C PHE A 289 5.79 2.89 -15.87
N ARG A 290 6.04 2.12 -16.93
CA ARG A 290 7.32 2.07 -17.65
C ARG A 290 7.11 2.37 -19.12
N ILE A 291 7.76 3.40 -19.66
CA ILE A 291 7.52 3.84 -21.05
C ILE A 291 8.85 4.00 -21.81
N PRO A 292 8.98 3.49 -23.06
CA PRO A 292 8.04 2.55 -23.68
C PRO A 292 7.95 1.27 -22.84
N GLN A 293 6.75 0.69 -22.74
CA GLN A 293 6.60 -0.58 -22.04
C GLN A 293 7.55 -1.59 -22.71
N PRO A 294 8.38 -2.32 -21.96
CA PRO A 294 9.13 -3.40 -22.57
C PRO A 294 8.12 -4.33 -23.23
N GLN A 295 8.31 -4.64 -24.53
CA GLN A 295 7.56 -5.66 -25.25
C GLN A 295 7.94 -7.05 -24.69
N THR A 296 7.67 -7.30 -23.42
CA THR A 296 7.70 -8.63 -22.85
C THR A 296 6.39 -9.29 -23.21
N GLU A 297 6.39 -9.98 -24.36
CA GLU A 297 5.42 -11.00 -24.78
C GLU A 297 4.01 -10.83 -24.21
N MET A 298 3.28 -9.81 -24.67
CA MET A 298 1.83 -9.83 -24.51
C MET A 298 1.27 -10.90 -25.45
N MET A 299 0.69 -11.93 -24.84
CA MET A 299 -0.40 -12.68 -25.44
C MET A 299 -1.43 -11.65 -25.90
N ARG A 300 -1.62 -11.52 -27.22
CA ARG A 300 -2.75 -10.79 -27.79
C ARG A 300 -4.03 -11.48 -27.30
N SER A 301 -4.60 -11.01 -26.20
CA SER A 301 -6.04 -11.09 -26.01
C SER A 301 -6.62 -9.93 -26.79
N ASP A 302 -7.56 -10.24 -27.67
CA ASP A 302 -8.35 -9.25 -28.39
C ASP A 302 -9.13 -8.39 -27.40
N GLU A 303 -8.56 -7.27 -26.93
CA GLU A 303 -9.28 -6.19 -26.27
C GLU A 303 -8.46 -4.89 -26.35
N GLU A 304 -8.98 -3.97 -27.17
CA GLU A 304 -8.55 -2.58 -27.32
C GLU A 304 -8.64 -1.87 -25.96
N ASP A 305 -7.53 -1.29 -25.46
CA ASP A 305 -7.48 0.00 -24.69
C ASP A 305 -6.35 0.11 -23.65
N ALA A 306 -5.61 -0.95 -23.32
CA ALA A 306 -4.58 -0.85 -22.25
C ALA A 306 -3.19 -0.34 -22.70
N GLY A 307 -3.00 0.01 -23.98
CA GLY A 307 -1.69 0.47 -24.48
C GLY A 307 -1.61 0.75 -25.97
N GLY A 308 -2.73 1.16 -26.58
CA GLY A 308 -2.75 1.52 -27.99
C GLY A 308 -1.94 2.79 -28.24
N GLU A 309 -1.00 2.75 -29.18
CA GLU A 309 -0.53 3.97 -29.82
C GLU A 309 -1.76 4.71 -30.34
N ASP A 310 -1.94 5.96 -29.89
CA ASP A 310 -2.94 6.84 -30.52
C ASP A 310 -2.60 6.95 -32.01
N LYS A 311 -3.56 7.32 -32.87
CA LYS A 311 -3.31 7.48 -34.33
C LYS A 311 -2.18 8.46 -34.64
N ASP A 312 -1.81 9.27 -33.65
CA ASP A 312 -0.73 10.25 -33.67
C ASP A 312 0.64 9.69 -33.20
N GLY A 313 0.76 8.38 -32.94
CA GLY A 313 2.01 7.76 -32.48
C GLY A 313 2.39 8.16 -31.05
N LYS A 314 1.41 8.40 -30.18
CA LYS A 314 1.61 8.74 -28.75
C LYS A 314 1.38 7.53 -27.86
N ALA A 315 2.23 7.35 -26.86
CA ALA A 315 2.03 6.33 -25.83
C ALA A 315 1.10 6.88 -24.75
N CYS A 316 0.07 6.11 -24.43
CA CYS A 316 -0.92 6.43 -23.41
C CYS A 316 -0.81 5.45 -22.23
N TRP A 317 -0.99 5.94 -21.01
CA TRP A 317 -1.17 5.11 -19.83
C TRP A 317 -2.16 5.76 -18.88
N SER A 318 -2.78 4.95 -18.03
CA SER A 318 -3.71 5.42 -17.00
C SER A 318 -3.19 5.07 -15.63
N LEU A 319 -3.35 5.98 -14.67
CA LEU A 319 -3.34 5.66 -13.26
C LEU A 319 -4.76 5.47 -12.77
N THR A 320 -5.09 4.25 -12.37
CA THR A 320 -6.40 3.94 -11.81
C THR A 320 -6.34 3.91 -10.29
N VAL A 321 -7.29 4.61 -9.68
CA VAL A 321 -7.51 4.64 -8.23
C VAL A 321 -8.93 4.19 -7.94
N PHE A 322 -9.13 3.63 -6.76
CA PHE A 322 -10.47 3.39 -6.24
C PHE A 322 -10.78 4.37 -5.12
N ALA A 323 -12.07 4.64 -4.92
CA ALA A 323 -12.59 5.27 -3.73
C ALA A 323 -13.70 4.42 -3.12
N ALA A 324 -13.57 4.15 -1.83
CA ALA A 324 -14.57 3.47 -1.03
C ALA A 324 -15.02 4.35 0.13
N LYS A 325 -16.28 4.24 0.51
CA LYS A 325 -16.85 4.86 1.71
C LYS A 325 -17.38 3.76 2.62
N PHE A 326 -16.73 3.58 3.77
CA PHE A 326 -17.00 2.48 4.72
C PHE A 326 -16.95 1.09 4.07
N GLY A 327 -16.05 0.92 3.09
CA GLY A 327 -15.83 -0.33 2.36
C GLY A 327 -16.75 -0.53 1.15
N GLU A 328 -17.65 0.41 0.86
CA GLU A 328 -18.52 0.35 -0.32
C GLU A 328 -18.00 1.30 -1.41
N PRO A 329 -18.10 0.96 -2.71
CA PRO A 329 -17.73 1.84 -3.80
C PRO A 329 -18.35 3.24 -3.68
N LYS A 330 -17.54 4.29 -3.82
CA LYS A 330 -18.00 5.67 -3.72
C LYS A 330 -17.83 6.41 -5.03
N ALA A 331 -18.95 6.62 -5.73
CA ALA A 331 -19.03 7.43 -6.93
C ALA A 331 -18.95 8.94 -6.66
N GLY A 332 -18.48 9.68 -7.66
CA GLY A 332 -18.43 11.14 -7.70
C GLY A 332 -17.38 11.76 -6.77
N VAL A 333 -16.38 11.00 -6.32
CA VAL A 333 -15.27 11.53 -5.51
C VAL A 333 -14.36 12.33 -6.44
N PRO A 334 -14.21 13.64 -6.21
CA PRO A 334 -13.39 14.48 -7.08
C PRO A 334 -11.92 14.29 -6.72
N LEU A 335 -11.12 13.93 -7.71
CA LEU A 335 -9.71 13.61 -7.59
C LEU A 335 -8.88 14.60 -8.39
N SER A 336 -7.74 15.00 -7.82
CA SER A 336 -6.73 15.81 -8.49
C SER A 336 -5.38 15.12 -8.42
N VAL A 337 -4.66 15.13 -9.53
CA VAL A 337 -3.28 14.65 -9.59
C VAL A 337 -2.36 15.85 -9.84
N GLN A 338 -1.25 15.90 -9.11
CA GLN A 338 -0.26 16.96 -9.24
C GLN A 338 1.16 16.37 -9.17
N PRO A 339 2.15 16.94 -9.86
CA PRO A 339 3.54 16.55 -9.66
C PRO A 339 3.93 16.65 -8.18
N TYR A 340 4.57 15.61 -7.67
CA TYR A 340 5.06 15.58 -6.30
C TYR A 340 6.39 16.33 -6.23
N HIS A 341 6.35 17.53 -5.65
CA HIS A 341 7.55 18.36 -5.49
C HIS A 341 8.31 17.96 -4.24
N ILE A 342 9.52 17.41 -4.42
CA ILE A 342 10.43 17.11 -3.32
C ILE A 342 11.40 18.29 -3.16
N PRO A 343 11.45 18.93 -1.98
CA PRO A 343 12.44 19.97 -1.71
C PRO A 343 13.86 19.46 -1.99
N ASN A 344 14.64 20.20 -2.78
CA ASN A 344 16.02 19.90 -3.17
C ASN A 344 16.22 18.72 -4.14
N VAL A 345 15.15 18.12 -4.65
CA VAL A 345 15.23 17.18 -5.78
C VAL A 345 14.51 17.84 -6.94
N THR A 346 15.28 18.34 -7.92
CA THR A 346 14.73 18.73 -9.21
C THR A 346 14.26 17.45 -9.92
N THR A 347 13.04 17.02 -9.63
CA THR A 347 12.22 16.33 -10.63
C THR A 347 12.10 17.34 -11.75
N GLY A 348 12.84 17.18 -12.85
CA GLY A 348 12.78 18.14 -13.95
C GLY A 348 11.33 18.45 -14.30
N GLU A 349 11.03 19.69 -14.71
CA GLU A 349 9.78 19.89 -15.45
C GLU A 349 9.82 18.91 -16.64
N PRO A 350 8.72 18.21 -16.96
CA PRO A 350 8.66 17.39 -18.14
C PRO A 350 8.86 18.29 -19.36
N ALA A 351 10.12 18.46 -19.76
CA ALA A 351 10.49 19.20 -20.96
C ALA A 351 10.05 18.45 -22.22
N ASP A 352 9.68 17.18 -22.05
CA ASP A 352 9.15 16.25 -23.04
C ASP A 352 7.75 15.84 -22.51
N ALA A 353 6.71 16.27 -23.22
CA ALA A 353 5.38 16.56 -22.68
C ALA A 353 4.68 15.38 -22.00
N ILE A 354 4.32 15.55 -20.72
CA ILE A 354 3.28 14.74 -20.06
C ILE A 354 2.04 15.61 -19.93
N GLU A 355 1.07 15.40 -20.81
CA GLU A 355 -0.26 15.99 -20.65
C GLU A 355 -1.09 15.12 -19.71
N ILE A 356 -1.59 15.70 -18.61
CA ILE A 356 -2.52 15.06 -17.67
C ILE A 356 -3.94 15.43 -18.08
N ASN A 357 -4.68 14.48 -18.64
CA ASN A 357 -6.06 14.67 -19.12
C ASN A 357 -7.03 13.71 -18.38
N ALA A 358 -8.29 14.11 -18.20
CA ALA A 358 -9.34 13.34 -17.49
C ALA A 358 -10.69 13.32 -18.21
N GLY A 359 -10.77 13.83 -19.44
CA GLY A 359 -11.55 13.12 -20.45
C GLY A 359 -10.77 11.87 -20.86
N ASP A 360 -11.36 11.01 -21.68
CA ASP A 360 -10.62 10.06 -22.50
C ASP A 360 -9.45 10.75 -23.26
N CYS A 361 -8.81 10.07 -24.21
CA CYS A 361 -7.73 10.64 -25.04
C CYS A 361 -8.05 12.00 -25.74
N ARG A 362 -9.21 12.64 -25.52
CA ARG A 362 -9.68 13.92 -26.08
C ARG A 362 -9.82 15.11 -25.09
N GLY A 363 -9.37 15.02 -23.82
CA GLY A 363 -8.93 16.22 -23.06
C GLY A 363 -9.58 16.59 -21.70
N ASN A 364 -8.74 17.17 -20.81
CA ASN A 364 -8.93 17.89 -19.51
C ASN A 364 -8.85 17.11 -18.17
N GLY A 365 -7.80 17.32 -17.35
CA GLY A 365 -7.39 16.57 -16.13
C GLY A 365 -8.02 16.91 -14.77
N LYS A 366 -9.27 16.52 -14.52
CA LYS A 366 -9.87 16.25 -13.20
C LYS A 366 -10.70 14.98 -13.28
N ALA A 367 -10.39 13.98 -12.48
CA ALA A 367 -11.16 12.74 -12.48
C ALA A 367 -12.23 12.76 -11.39
N ALA A 368 -13.36 12.14 -11.65
CA ALA A 368 -14.30 11.76 -10.61
C ALA A 368 -14.51 10.26 -10.69
N THR A 369 -14.67 9.61 -9.54
CA THR A 369 -14.92 8.17 -9.54
C THR A 369 -16.28 7.84 -10.16
N ASN A 370 -16.33 6.77 -10.95
CA ASN A 370 -17.54 6.28 -11.59
C ASN A 370 -18.47 5.54 -10.59
N ALA A 371 -19.54 4.92 -11.08
CA ALA A 371 -20.50 4.18 -10.25
C ALA A 371 -19.87 3.06 -9.40
N TYR A 372 -18.72 2.55 -9.83
CA TYR A 372 -17.94 1.50 -9.18
C TYR A 372 -16.84 2.04 -8.27
N GLY A 373 -16.83 3.35 -8.01
CA GLY A 373 -15.79 3.97 -7.19
C GLY A 373 -14.43 4.05 -7.89
N ILE A 374 -14.34 3.77 -9.19
CA ILE A 374 -13.07 3.81 -9.93
C ILE A 374 -12.89 5.16 -10.60
N GLY A 375 -11.72 5.78 -10.42
CA GLY A 375 -11.28 6.97 -11.14
C GLY A 375 -9.97 6.68 -11.86
N ALA A 376 -9.78 7.27 -13.04
CA ALA A 376 -8.57 7.12 -13.82
C ALA A 376 -8.02 8.49 -14.23
N PHE A 377 -6.69 8.63 -14.21
CA PHE A 377 -5.97 9.75 -14.79
C PHE A 377 -5.22 9.25 -16.01
N HIS A 378 -5.46 9.86 -17.17
CA HIS A 378 -4.79 9.49 -18.40
C HIS A 378 -3.61 10.41 -18.66
N PHE A 379 -2.49 9.80 -18.98
CA PHE A 379 -1.25 10.47 -19.31
C PHE A 379 -0.87 10.13 -20.75
N LYS A 380 -0.27 11.09 -21.43
CA LYS A 380 0.24 10.92 -22.79
C LYS A 380 1.68 11.38 -22.87
N THR A 381 2.48 10.66 -23.65
CA THR A 381 3.82 11.07 -24.09
C THR A 381 3.96 10.81 -25.59
N ASP A 382 4.92 11.47 -26.22
CA ASP A 382 5.31 11.12 -27.59
C ASP A 382 5.79 9.66 -27.59
N GLY A 383 5.25 8.82 -28.49
CA GLY A 383 5.30 7.36 -28.39
C GLY A 383 6.68 6.71 -28.56
N GLU A 384 7.72 7.52 -28.73
CA GLU A 384 9.10 7.04 -28.79
C GLU A 384 9.80 6.97 -27.42
N GLY A 385 9.15 7.38 -26.32
CA GLY A 385 9.81 7.55 -25.02
C GLY A 385 10.54 8.90 -24.92
N LEU A 386 11.41 9.06 -23.94
CA LEU A 386 12.12 10.34 -23.73
C LEU A 386 13.25 10.58 -24.73
N ASP A 387 13.49 11.85 -25.05
CA ASP A 387 14.71 12.28 -25.74
C ASP A 387 15.93 12.09 -24.82
N CYS A 388 16.70 11.04 -25.08
CA CYS A 388 17.89 10.67 -24.31
C CYS A 388 19.05 11.66 -24.39
N SER A 389 18.98 12.65 -25.29
CA SER A 389 19.93 13.75 -25.27
C SER A 389 19.75 14.66 -24.04
N ARG A 390 18.58 14.60 -23.38
CA ARG A 390 18.24 15.38 -22.18
C ARG A 390 18.33 14.51 -20.92
N ARG A 391 19.43 14.65 -20.19
CA ARG A 391 19.58 13.99 -18.87
C ARG A 391 19.07 14.91 -17.76
N PRO A 392 18.29 14.40 -16.79
CA PRO A 392 17.93 15.18 -15.62
C PRO A 392 19.19 15.64 -14.87
N PRO A 393 19.23 16.91 -14.40
CA PRO A 393 20.34 17.39 -13.59
C PRO A 393 20.60 16.46 -12.40
N ASN A 394 21.88 16.14 -12.14
CA ASN A 394 22.31 15.27 -11.04
C ASN A 394 21.88 13.79 -11.14
N ARG A 395 21.40 13.33 -12.30
CA ARG A 395 20.99 11.93 -12.54
C ARG A 395 21.61 11.37 -13.82
N GLU A 396 22.88 11.69 -14.07
CA GLU A 396 23.59 11.33 -15.30
C GLU A 396 23.69 9.81 -15.57
N HIS A 397 23.50 8.98 -14.53
CA HIS A 397 23.55 7.53 -14.59
C HIS A 397 22.20 6.87 -14.95
N LEU A 398 21.10 7.61 -14.94
CA LEU A 398 19.78 7.09 -15.29
C LEU A 398 19.51 7.28 -16.79
N LEU A 399 19.18 6.17 -17.46
CA LEU A 399 18.68 6.17 -18.84
C LEU A 399 17.16 6.35 -18.81
N GLY A 400 16.72 7.56 -18.42
CA GLY A 400 15.30 7.92 -18.29
C GLY A 400 15.06 9.06 -17.30
N GLN A 401 13.79 9.33 -17.01
CA GLN A 401 13.33 10.27 -16.00
C GLN A 401 12.24 9.61 -15.14
N LEU A 402 12.24 9.93 -13.85
CA LEU A 402 11.25 9.46 -12.89
C LEU A 402 10.36 10.63 -12.49
N TYR A 403 9.06 10.45 -12.70
CA TYR A 403 8.01 11.36 -12.33
C TYR A 403 7.21 10.78 -11.18
N VAL A 404 7.12 11.50 -10.09
CA VAL A 404 6.23 11.14 -8.99
C VAL A 404 5.07 12.11 -9.01
N TYR A 405 3.86 11.58 -8.92
CA TYR A 405 2.66 12.37 -8.76
C TYR A 405 2.02 12.05 -7.42
N ASN A 406 1.24 13.00 -6.98
CA ASN A 406 0.43 12.91 -5.80
C ASN A 406 -1.04 12.98 -6.22
N VAL A 407 -1.81 11.95 -5.89
CA VAL A 407 -3.26 11.94 -6.03
C VAL A 407 -3.90 12.39 -4.73
N THR A 408 -4.73 13.42 -4.83
CA THR A 408 -5.37 14.12 -3.73
C THR A 408 -6.88 14.23 -3.97
N LEU A 409 -7.64 14.42 -2.89
CA LEU A 409 -9.04 14.81 -2.98
C LEU A 409 -9.13 16.30 -3.32
N SER A 410 -9.91 16.65 -4.35
CA SER A 410 -10.11 18.05 -4.70
C SER A 410 -10.83 18.77 -3.56
N ASN A 411 -10.20 19.83 -3.01
CA ASN A 411 -10.71 20.67 -1.93
C ASN A 411 -10.77 20.03 -0.53
N ASP A 412 -10.13 18.88 -0.31
CA ASP A 412 -10.05 18.25 1.01
C ASP A 412 -8.58 18.09 1.45
N ILE A 413 -8.12 19.04 2.27
CA ILE A 413 -6.77 19.03 2.87
C ILE A 413 -6.70 18.16 4.15
N SER A 414 -7.83 17.59 4.57
CA SER A 414 -7.92 16.77 5.77
C SER A 414 -7.57 15.30 5.54
N PHE A 415 -7.42 14.89 4.27
CA PHE A 415 -6.97 13.57 3.84
C PHE A 415 -5.48 13.36 4.14
N PRO A 416 -5.11 12.47 5.08
CA PRO A 416 -3.72 12.15 5.37
C PRO A 416 -3.35 10.74 4.88
N PRO A 417 -2.19 10.55 4.22
CA PRO A 417 -1.54 11.38 3.23
C PRO A 417 -1.94 10.94 1.80
N ASP A 418 -2.03 11.91 0.89
CA ASP A 418 -1.53 11.84 -0.49
C ASP A 418 -1.21 10.43 -1.02
N LEU A 419 -2.06 9.93 -1.92
CA LEU A 419 -1.76 8.69 -2.63
C LEU A 419 -0.64 8.98 -3.65
N LEU A 420 0.59 8.69 -3.25
CA LEU A 420 1.75 8.84 -4.13
C LEU A 420 1.71 7.76 -5.21
N THR A 421 2.06 8.15 -6.42
CA THR A 421 2.14 7.30 -7.60
C THR A 421 3.37 7.69 -8.39
N SER A 422 3.96 6.76 -9.13
CA SER A 422 5.20 7.01 -9.87
C SER A 422 5.08 6.57 -11.32
N THR A 423 5.71 7.31 -12.21
CA THR A 423 5.88 6.93 -13.61
C THR A 423 7.34 7.05 -13.95
N HIS A 424 7.92 5.95 -14.42
CA HIS A 424 9.27 5.91 -14.93
C HIS A 424 9.19 6.00 -16.46
N LEU A 425 9.56 7.15 -17.01
CA LEU A 425 9.79 7.29 -18.43
C LEU A 425 11.23 6.87 -18.71
N TYR A 426 11.43 5.84 -19.50
CA TYR A 426 12.75 5.34 -19.88
C TYR A 426 13.19 5.98 -21.18
N CYS A 427 14.51 6.05 -21.29
CA CYS A 427 15.16 6.32 -22.55
C CYS A 427 14.88 5.21 -23.56
N LYS A 428 14.64 5.61 -24.82
CA LYS A 428 14.80 4.70 -25.95
C LYS A 428 16.27 4.32 -26.04
N VAL A 429 16.58 3.06 -25.76
CA VAL A 429 17.91 2.50 -25.97
C VAL A 429 17.82 1.56 -27.15
N ASP A 430 18.59 1.84 -28.20
CA ASP A 430 18.66 0.94 -29.35
C ASP A 430 19.07 -0.45 -28.89
N LYS A 431 18.25 -1.45 -29.25
CA LYS A 431 18.55 -2.84 -28.95
C LYS A 431 19.85 -3.21 -29.65
N LYS A 432 20.86 -3.59 -28.87
CA LYS A 432 22.09 -4.17 -29.43
C LYS A 432 21.80 -5.62 -29.82
N ALA A 433 22.36 -6.06 -30.94
CA ALA A 433 22.27 -7.45 -31.37
C ALA A 433 22.86 -8.40 -30.31
N ASN A 434 23.95 -7.97 -29.66
CA ASN A 434 24.57 -8.63 -28.53
C ASN A 434 24.92 -7.60 -27.47
N TYR A 435 24.52 -7.85 -26.23
CA TYR A 435 25.01 -7.13 -25.07
C TYR A 435 26.31 -7.78 -24.60
N THR A 436 27.32 -6.95 -24.34
CA THR A 436 28.63 -7.37 -23.86
C THR A 436 28.78 -7.04 -22.38
N TRP A 437 29.83 -7.54 -21.76
CA TRP A 437 30.12 -7.18 -20.37
C TRP A 437 30.39 -5.70 -20.18
N ASP A 438 30.92 -5.00 -21.19
CA ASP A 438 31.13 -3.55 -21.14
C ASP A 438 29.82 -2.75 -21.11
N ASP A 439 28.72 -3.35 -21.57
CA ASP A 439 27.37 -2.76 -21.49
C ASP A 439 26.74 -2.95 -20.10
N ILE A 440 27.09 -4.03 -19.42
CA ILE A 440 26.48 -4.45 -18.14
C ILE A 440 27.32 -3.97 -16.95
N TYR A 441 28.64 -3.98 -17.07
CA TYR A 441 29.58 -3.70 -15.99
C TYR A 441 29.44 -2.30 -15.39
N PRO A 442 29.26 -1.21 -16.18
CA PRO A 442 29.01 0.11 -15.59
C PRO A 442 27.76 0.15 -14.71
N ILE A 443 26.72 -0.61 -15.07
CA ILE A 443 25.48 -0.73 -14.29
C ILE A 443 25.75 -1.47 -12.99
N LEU A 444 26.48 -2.59 -13.03
CA LEU A 444 26.84 -3.34 -11.83
C LEU A 444 27.80 -2.57 -10.90
N LYS A 445 28.72 -1.78 -11.48
CA LYS A 445 29.63 -0.92 -10.72
C LYS A 445 28.90 0.20 -9.99
N LEU A 446 27.80 0.72 -10.55
CA LEU A 446 26.91 1.64 -9.81
C LEU A 446 26.37 0.96 -8.56
N TYR A 447 25.94 -0.30 -8.64
CA TYR A 447 25.45 -1.08 -7.49
C TYR A 447 26.55 -1.43 -6.48
N ASP A 448 27.77 -1.72 -6.93
CA ASP A 448 28.90 -2.01 -6.03
C ASP A 448 29.24 -0.80 -5.15
N ASN A 449 29.18 0.42 -5.69
CA ASN A 449 29.38 1.65 -4.94
C ASN A 449 28.30 1.90 -3.86
N PHE A 450 27.08 1.40 -4.04
CA PHE A 450 26.02 1.48 -3.03
C PHE A 450 26.22 0.49 -1.86
N SER A 451 27.02 -0.56 -2.06
CA SER A 451 27.34 -1.53 -1.00
C SER A 451 28.45 -1.05 -0.05
N GLN A 452 29.17 0.02 -0.41
CA GLN A 452 30.31 0.56 0.32
C GLN A 452 30.02 1.89 1.08
N SER A 453 28.80 2.42 0.97
CA SER A 453 28.29 3.55 1.78
C SER A 453 27.39 3.06 2.91
#